data_AF-A0A5C4YC46-F1
#
_entry.id   AF-A0A5C4YC46-F1
#
_cell.length_a   1.000
_cell.length_b   1.000
_cell.length_c   1.000
_cell.angle_alpha   90.00
_cell.angle_beta   90.00
_cell.angle_gamma   90.00
#
_symmetry.space_group_name_H-M   'P 1'
#
loop_
_entity.id
_entity.type
_entity.pdbx_description
1 polymer ?
#
loop_
_entity_poly.entity_id
_entity_poly.type
_entity_poly.pdbx_seq_one_letter_code
_entity_poly.pdbx_strand_id
1 'polypeptide(L)'
;MKVQGIYDFFSGYTLDGEANFNTLDIELKSPLQVSNSYLRHSGFGFYGAFASKDASNNTIKIRNNLTVINGTQNPSDRINIITGRTLAGEANFNVIDFKDSQASL
;
A
#
# COMPACT_ATOMS: atom_id res chain seq x y z
N MET A 1 13.85 10.14 -1.18
CA MET A 1 13.16 10.79 -2.32
C MET A 1 12.06 11.68 -1.75
N LYS A 2 11.96 12.96 -2.16
CA LYS A 2 10.86 13.83 -1.71
C LYS A 2 9.67 13.58 -2.62
N VAL A 3 8.67 12.87 -2.10
CA VAL A 3 7.46 12.52 -2.83
C VAL A 3 6.36 13.50 -2.43
N GLN A 4 5.67 14.08 -3.42
CA GLN A 4 4.58 15.05 -3.19
C GLN A 4 3.34 14.57 -3.95
N GLY A 5 2.39 13.96 -3.24
CA GLY A 5 1.16 13.47 -3.86
C GLY A 5 0.54 12.29 -3.13
N ILE A 6 -0.48 11.73 -3.77
CA ILE A 6 -1.13 10.48 -3.38
C ILE A 6 -0.71 9.43 -4.42
N TYR A 7 -0.16 8.32 -3.95
CA TYR A 7 0.31 7.23 -4.81
C TYR A 7 -0.36 5.95 -4.39
N ASP A 8 -1.03 5.30 -5.34
CA ASP A 8 -1.64 3.99 -5.14
C ASP A 8 -0.98 2.97 -6.07
N PHE A 9 -0.52 1.87 -5.49
CA PHE A 9 0.12 0.76 -6.20
C PHE A 9 -0.79 -0.46 -6.14
N PHE A 10 -1.09 -1.06 -7.30
CA PHE A 10 -1.93 -2.25 -7.40
C PHE A 10 -1.14 -3.38 -8.07
N SER A 11 -1.03 -4.56 -7.46
CA SER A 11 -0.52 -5.75 -8.17
C SER A 11 -1.60 -6.47 -8.98
N GLY A 12 -2.88 -6.31 -8.61
CA GLY A 12 -4.02 -6.82 -9.35
C GLY A 12 -5.17 -5.82 -9.34
N TYR A 13 -5.80 -5.60 -10.50
CA TYR A 13 -6.94 -4.70 -10.61
C TYR A 13 -7.90 -5.19 -11.69
N THR A 14 -9.16 -5.41 -11.34
CA THR A 14 -10.24 -5.64 -12.30
C THR A 14 -11.55 -5.03 -11.83
N LEU A 15 -12.33 -4.52 -12.78
CA LEU A 15 -13.69 -4.02 -12.54
C LEU A 15 -14.76 -5.10 -12.80
N ASP A 16 -14.42 -6.13 -13.58
CA ASP A 16 -15.30 -7.25 -13.88
C ASP A 16 -14.49 -8.54 -13.90
N GLY A 17 -14.40 -9.19 -12.74
CA GLY A 17 -13.66 -10.43 -12.60
C GLY A 17 -12.98 -10.58 -11.25
N GLU A 18 -11.98 -11.44 -11.26
CA GLU A 18 -11.18 -11.84 -10.10
C GLU A 18 -9.75 -11.30 -10.23
N ALA A 19 -9.14 -10.96 -9.12
CA ALA A 19 -7.73 -10.59 -9.03
C ALA A 19 -7.08 -11.42 -7.93
N ASN A 20 -6.82 -12.68 -8.26
CA ASN A 20 -6.26 -13.67 -7.34
C ASN A 20 -4.77 -13.90 -7.60
N PHE A 21 -4.04 -14.37 -6.58
CA PHE A 21 -2.64 -14.80 -6.69
C PHE A 21 -1.63 -13.72 -7.14
N ASN A 22 -1.95 -12.44 -6.92
CA ASN A 22 -1.04 -11.35 -7.24
C ASN A 22 0.01 -11.17 -6.14
N THR A 23 1.19 -10.68 -6.53
CA THR A 23 2.24 -10.30 -5.58
C THR A 23 2.68 -8.87 -5.82
N LEU A 24 2.56 -8.02 -4.81
CA LEU A 24 3.17 -6.70 -4.76
C LEU A 24 4.43 -6.79 -3.91
N ASP A 25 5.61 -6.74 -4.54
CA ASP A 25 6.90 -6.79 -3.84
C ASP A 25 7.58 -5.41 -3.89
N ILE A 26 7.75 -4.80 -2.71
CA ILE A 26 8.27 -3.45 -2.55
C ILE A 26 9.54 -3.52 -1.71
N GLU A 27 10.63 -3.07 -2.30
CA GLU A 27 11.90 -2.89 -1.62
C GLU A 27 12.29 -1.41 -1.63
N LEU A 28 12.17 -0.76 -0.47
CA LEU A 28 12.48 0.66 -0.36
C LEU A 28 13.98 0.86 -0.16
N LYS A 29 14.66 1.43 -1.16
CA LYS A 29 16.08 1.86 -1.02
C LYS A 29 16.25 3.00 -0.03
N SER A 30 15.20 3.79 0.16
CA SER A 30 15.12 4.86 1.16
C SER A 30 13.67 4.99 1.60
N PRO A 31 13.40 5.32 2.87
CA PRO A 31 12.02 5.48 3.35
C PRO A 31 11.28 6.59 2.61
N LEU A 32 9.97 6.45 2.51
CA LEU A 32 9.09 7.45 1.94
C LEU A 32 9.08 8.66 2.88
N GLN A 33 9.56 9.80 2.38
CA GLN A 33 9.50 11.04 3.11
C GLN A 33 8.13 11.66 2.90
N VAL A 34 7.35 11.64 3.97
CA VAL A 34 6.10 12.36 4.06
C VAL A 34 6.46 13.80 4.43
N SER A 35 6.55 14.67 3.44
CA SER A 35 6.82 16.10 3.65
C SER A 35 5.58 16.91 3.31
N ASN A 36 5.43 18.10 3.92
CA ASN A 36 4.38 19.05 3.54
C ASN A 36 4.30 19.19 2.02
N SER A 37 3.31 18.54 1.42
CA SER A 37 3.03 18.60 -0.01
C SER A 37 2.25 19.89 -0.30
N TYR A 38 2.18 20.27 -1.58
CA TYR A 38 1.27 21.34 -2.01
C TYR A 38 -0.20 21.07 -1.59
N LEU A 39 -0.58 19.79 -1.54
CA LEU A 39 -1.91 19.31 -1.10
C LEU A 39 -2.10 19.35 0.42
N ARG A 40 -1.09 19.76 1.19
CA ARG A 40 -1.08 19.73 2.65
C ARG A 40 -1.28 18.33 3.24
N HIS A 41 -1.08 17.26 2.47
CA HIS A 41 -1.03 15.89 2.95
C HIS A 41 -0.37 14.97 1.89
N SER A 42 0.21 13.85 2.31
CA SER A 42 0.66 12.80 1.40
C SER A 42 0.00 11.46 1.73
N GLY A 43 -0.20 10.64 0.71
CA GLY A 43 -0.87 9.34 0.85
C GLY A 43 -0.14 8.25 0.08
N PHE A 44 0.04 7.10 0.70
CA PHE A 44 0.57 5.91 0.02
C PHE A 44 -0.37 4.74 0.20
N GLY A 45 -0.93 4.22 -0.89
CA GLY A 45 -1.76 3.03 -0.91
C GLY A 45 -1.02 1.86 -1.57
N PHE A 46 -0.99 0.72 -0.89
CA PHE A 46 -0.43 -0.53 -1.40
C PHE A 46 -1.51 -1.58 -1.42
N TYR A 47 -1.90 -2.00 -2.63
CA TYR A 47 -3.02 -2.88 -2.87
C TYR A 47 -2.55 -4.17 -3.55
N GLY A 48 -2.75 -5.30 -2.88
CA GLY A 48 -2.45 -6.62 -3.46
C GLY A 48 -3.43 -6.92 -4.59
N ALA A 49 -4.71 -6.63 -4.38
CA ALA A 49 -5.73 -6.75 -5.40
C ALA A 49 -6.95 -5.86 -5.15
N PHE A 50 -7.54 -5.36 -6.22
CA PHE A 50 -8.91 -4.87 -6.27
C PHE A 50 -9.69 -5.63 -7.33
N ALA A 51 -10.85 -6.19 -6.97
CA ALA A 51 -11.68 -6.97 -7.87
C ALA A 51 -13.18 -6.75 -7.60
N SER A 52 -14.03 -7.18 -8.53
CA SER A 52 -15.47 -7.22 -8.30
C SER A 52 -15.99 -8.56 -7.80
N LYS A 53 -15.31 -9.68 -8.10
CA LYS A 53 -15.78 -11.05 -7.77
C LYS A 53 -14.93 -11.82 -6.76
N ASP A 54 -13.60 -11.71 -6.80
CA ASP A 54 -12.71 -12.40 -5.85
C ASP A 54 -11.34 -11.72 -5.82
N ALA A 55 -10.72 -11.63 -4.64
CA ALA A 55 -9.39 -11.08 -4.42
C ALA A 55 -8.60 -11.91 -3.39
N SER A 56 -8.55 -13.23 -3.59
CA SER A 56 -7.89 -14.19 -2.70
C SER A 56 -6.45 -14.53 -3.10
N ASN A 57 -5.66 -15.03 -2.14
CA ASN A 57 -4.28 -15.51 -2.31
C ASN A 57 -3.27 -14.44 -2.78
N ASN A 58 -3.55 -13.17 -2.53
CA ASN A 58 -2.66 -12.06 -2.87
C ASN A 58 -1.65 -11.82 -1.75
N THR A 59 -0.42 -11.46 -2.14
CA THR A 59 0.68 -11.19 -1.21
C THR A 59 1.19 -9.76 -1.40
N ILE A 60 1.30 -9.01 -0.31
CA ILE A 60 2.10 -7.78 -0.28
C ILE A 60 3.36 -8.05 0.54
N LYS A 61 4.53 -7.83 -0.04
CA LYS A 61 5.82 -7.89 0.63
C LYS A 61 6.40 -6.49 0.70
N ILE A 62 6.66 -6.00 1.90
CA ILE A 62 7.28 -4.69 2.12
C ILE A 62 8.57 -4.89 2.89
N ARG A 63 9.67 -4.50 2.25
CA ARG A 63 11.03 -4.60 2.76
C ARG A 63 11.61 -3.22 3.00
N ASN A 64 12.32 -3.08 4.12
CA ASN A 64 12.90 -1.84 4.65
C ASN A 64 11.84 -0.85 5.16
N ASN A 65 12.29 0.18 5.89
CA ASN A 65 11.42 1.17 6.53
C ASN A 65 10.52 1.89 5.51
N LEU A 66 9.21 1.86 5.77
CA LEU A 66 8.20 2.56 4.98
C LEU A 66 8.33 4.07 5.08
N THR A 67 8.51 4.58 6.30
CA THR A 67 8.63 6.01 6.59
C THR A 67 9.76 6.31 7.56
N VAL A 68 10.16 7.57 7.63
CA VAL A 68 11.07 8.09 8.67
C VAL A 68 10.37 9.27 9.35
N ILE A 69 10.41 9.29 10.68
CA ILE A 69 9.95 10.42 11.48
C ILE A 69 10.97 11.54 11.30
N ASN A 70 10.66 12.56 10.51
CA ASN A 70 11.48 13.76 10.47
C ASN A 70 10.62 15.00 10.19
N GLY A 71 10.27 15.74 11.24
CA GLY A 71 9.50 16.99 11.16
C GLY A 71 8.12 16.93 11.81
N THR A 72 7.34 17.98 11.58
CA THR A 72 5.99 18.15 12.13
C THR A 72 5.05 17.11 11.51
N GLN A 73 4.48 16.22 12.33
CA GLN A 73 3.45 15.28 11.89
C GLN A 73 2.26 16.04 11.33
N ASN A 74 1.87 15.73 10.10
CA ASN A 74 0.61 16.21 9.56
C ASN A 74 -0.44 15.12 9.78
N PRO A 75 -1.50 15.37 10.57
CA PRO A 75 -2.51 14.37 10.89
C PRO A 75 -3.31 13.89 9.67
N SER A 76 -3.16 14.54 8.52
CA SER A 76 -3.81 14.15 7.26
C SER A 76 -2.99 13.15 6.45
N ASP A 77 -1.74 12.88 6.83
CA ASP A 77 -0.89 11.90 6.14
C ASP A 77 -1.36 10.48 6.41
N ARG A 78 -1.32 9.62 5.37
CA ARG A 78 -1.87 8.26 5.46
C ARG A 78 -1.05 7.23 4.69
N ILE A 79 -0.98 6.03 5.25
CA ILE A 79 -0.53 4.83 4.56
C ILE A 79 -1.65 3.80 4.65
N ASN A 80 -2.07 3.29 3.51
CA ASN A 80 -3.08 2.24 3.40
C ASN A 80 -2.42 1.00 2.81
N ILE A 81 -2.61 -0.15 3.45
CA ILE A 81 -2.08 -1.44 2.97
C ILE A 81 -3.24 -2.43 2.98
N ILE A 82 -3.64 -2.87 1.79
CA ILE A 82 -4.83 -3.71 1.59
C ILE A 82 -4.45 -4.86 0.65
N THR A 83 -4.32 -6.07 1.17
CA THR A 83 -3.89 -7.23 0.38
C THR A 83 -4.92 -7.74 -0.60
N GLY A 84 -6.20 -7.66 -0.26
CA GLY A 84 -7.28 -8.00 -1.18
C GLY A 84 -8.52 -7.20 -0.83
N ARG A 85 -9.13 -6.60 -1.85
CA ARG A 85 -10.43 -5.95 -1.75
C ARG A 85 -11.30 -6.43 -2.89
N THR A 86 -12.49 -6.93 -2.55
CA THR A 86 -13.49 -7.30 -3.53
C THR A 86 -14.82 -6.61 -3.25
N LEU A 87 -15.62 -6.38 -4.29
CA LEU A 87 -16.99 -5.85 -4.16
C LEU A 87 -18.02 -6.94 -3.83
N ALA A 88 -17.74 -8.17 -4.26
CA ALA A 88 -18.54 -9.37 -3.99
C ALA A 88 -17.60 -10.60 -3.89
N GLY A 89 -18.07 -11.71 -3.33
CA GLY A 89 -17.25 -12.91 -3.13
C GLY A 89 -16.16 -12.73 -2.07
N GLU A 90 -15.03 -13.42 -2.24
CA GLU A 90 -14.07 -13.67 -1.16
C GLU A 90 -12.75 -12.90 -1.32
N ALA A 91 -12.05 -12.71 -0.19
CA ALA A 91 -10.69 -12.16 -0.13
C ALA A 91 -9.84 -12.99 0.85
N ASN A 92 -9.80 -14.29 0.60
CA ASN A 92 -9.25 -15.28 1.52
C ASN A 92 -7.75 -15.51 1.29
N PHE A 93 -7.06 -15.98 2.33
CA PHE A 93 -5.64 -16.39 2.28
C PHE A 93 -4.68 -15.31 1.76
N ASN A 94 -5.03 -14.06 1.95
CA ASN A 94 -4.21 -12.91 1.62
C ASN A 94 -3.12 -12.71 2.69
N VAL A 95 -1.90 -12.33 2.27
CA VAL A 95 -0.73 -12.23 3.16
C VAL A 95 -0.10 -10.85 3.07
N ILE A 96 0.09 -10.20 4.23
CA ILE A 96 1.01 -9.05 4.35
C ILE A 96 2.27 -9.55 5.03
N ASP A 97 3.41 -9.40 4.37
CA ASP A 97 4.74 -9.71 4.91
C ASP A 97 5.54 -8.41 5.06
N PHE A 98 5.80 -8.03 6.32
CA PHE A 98 6.69 -6.93 6.66
C PHE A 98 8.01 -7.48 7.16
N LYS A 99 9.07 -7.15 6.42
CA LYS A 99 10.43 -7.51 6.83
C LYS A 99 11.28 -6.26 6.97
N ASP A 100 11.90 -6.11 8.13
CA ASP A 100 12.80 -5.00 8.44
C ASP A 100 12.17 -3.62 8.20
N SER A 101 10.84 -3.54 8.34
CA SER A 101 10.06 -2.33 8.09
C SER A 101 9.49 -1.78 9.38
N GLN A 102 9.85 -0.53 9.70
CA GLN A 102 9.18 0.30 10.69
C GLN A 102 8.27 1.29 9.96
N ALA A 103 7.05 1.46 10.44
CA ALA A 103 6.13 2.50 10.00
C ALA A 103 5.79 3.38 11.21
N SER A 104 6.02 4.68 11.07
CA SER A 104 5.52 5.71 11.99
C SER A 104 4.94 6.85 11.16
N LEU A 105 3.74 7.27 11.53
CA LEU A 105 3.08 8.47 11.00
C LEU A 105 3.37 9.67 11.91
#